data_AF-A0A015K112-F1
#
_entry.id   AF-A0A015K112-F1
#
_cell.length_a   1.000
_cell.length_b   1.000
_cell.length_c   1.000
_cell.angle_alpha   90.00
_cell.angle_beta   90.00
_cell.angle_gamma   90.00
#
_symmetry.space_group_name_H-M   'P 1'
#
loop_
_entity.id
_entity.type
_entity.pdbx_description
1 polymer ?
#
loop_
_entity_poly.entity_id
_entity_poly.type
_entity_poly.pdbx_seq_one_letter_code
_entity_poly.pdbx_strand_id
1 'polypeptide(L)'
;MDSGSTGNLLCHLNKLHPNKSANNNYKFSNELFRAKLVEWIATDDQPFTVVKLPEFRYVIQICNAEAQISMADTIKSNILKLYKSYHINIQNILQNTPGKISFALDIWTSPNVIGFLGITGHYIDADWNIKDILVDFVNLSGSHLGENMANMFVTCLKEKKILTKILAIAADNNVANNNTFLKSLEQTCVENHIAFHHKENHVRCIAHIMNLTVQEILKHIRVGEAQDENIILEELLEKNNKTNDIIPKLKFGLHHSVKTDFHANVIFIQLLEI
;
A
#
# COMPACT_ATOMS: atom_id res chain seq x y z
N MET A 1 24.62 1.47 -53.40
CA MET A 1 25.15 1.98 -52.11
C MET A 1 24.01 2.72 -51.47
N ASP A 2 23.29 2.10 -50.54
CA ASP A 2 22.30 2.80 -49.71
C ASP A 2 22.46 2.30 -48.28
N SER A 3 23.30 2.99 -47.54
CA SER A 3 23.48 2.82 -46.10
C SER A 3 22.31 3.51 -45.38
N GLY A 4 21.23 2.77 -45.16
CA GLY A 4 20.11 3.24 -44.33
C GLY A 4 20.58 3.46 -42.88
N SER A 5 20.54 4.71 -42.43
CA SER A 5 20.98 5.13 -41.09
C SER A 5 20.10 4.50 -39.99
N THR A 6 20.63 3.46 -39.33
CA THR A 6 20.05 2.85 -38.13
C THR A 6 20.27 3.69 -36.86
N GLY A 7 20.94 4.84 -36.97
CA GLY A 7 21.31 5.69 -35.83
C GLY A 7 20.12 6.29 -35.09
N ASN A 8 19.04 6.63 -35.79
CA ASN A 8 17.86 7.25 -35.17
C ASN A 8 17.04 6.23 -34.36
N LEU A 9 16.91 5.00 -34.86
CA LEU A 9 16.21 3.95 -34.14
C LEU A 9 17.00 3.51 -32.89
N LEU A 10 18.33 3.38 -33.02
CA LEU A 10 19.21 3.02 -31.92
C LEU A 10 19.25 4.12 -30.83
N CYS A 11 19.26 5.39 -31.23
CA CYS A 11 19.21 6.52 -30.30
C CYS A 11 17.86 6.60 -29.57
N HIS A 12 16.75 6.37 -30.29
CA HIS A 12 15.40 6.32 -29.70
C HIS A 12 15.27 5.17 -28.68
N LEU A 13 15.78 3.98 -29.03
CA LEU A 13 15.75 2.80 -28.19
C LEU A 13 16.58 3.00 -26.92
N ASN A 14 17.79 3.58 -27.02
CA ASN A 14 18.64 3.89 -25.86
C ASN A 14 18.06 4.99 -24.96
N LYS A 15 17.24 5.91 -25.49
CA LYS A 15 16.66 7.02 -24.74
C LYS A 15 15.40 6.64 -23.96
N LEU A 16 14.58 5.73 -24.50
CA LEU A 16 13.34 5.26 -23.86
C LEU A 16 13.50 3.93 -23.12
N HIS A 17 14.42 3.09 -23.57
CA HIS A 17 14.77 1.81 -22.98
C HIS A 17 16.29 1.73 -22.81
N PRO A 18 16.88 2.52 -21.90
CA PRO A 18 18.30 2.39 -21.63
C PRO A 18 18.57 0.93 -21.31
N ASN A 19 19.47 0.30 -22.09
CA ASN A 19 19.97 -1.03 -21.81
C ASN A 19 20.68 -0.98 -20.45
N LYS A 20 19.91 -1.13 -19.37
CA LYS A 20 20.41 -1.52 -18.06
C LYS A 20 20.71 -3.01 -18.12
N SER A 21 21.56 -3.44 -19.06
CA SER A 21 22.40 -4.60 -18.79
C SER A 21 23.49 -4.14 -17.82
N ALA A 22 23.08 -3.73 -16.62
CA ALA A 22 23.95 -3.80 -15.47
C ALA A 22 24.14 -5.30 -15.27
N ASN A 23 25.16 -5.84 -15.94
CA ASN A 23 25.64 -7.19 -15.69
C ASN A 23 26.34 -7.13 -14.32
N ASN A 24 25.53 -6.91 -13.28
CA ASN A 24 25.96 -6.95 -11.91
C ASN A 24 26.27 -8.41 -11.65
N ASN A 25 27.55 -8.74 -11.79
CA ASN A 25 28.07 -10.07 -11.51
C ASN A 25 28.00 -10.26 -9.98
N TYR A 26 26.79 -10.50 -9.46
CA TYR A 26 26.57 -10.67 -8.03
C TYR A 26 27.28 -11.94 -7.59
N LYS A 27 28.40 -11.77 -6.88
CA LYS A 27 29.05 -12.89 -6.21
C LYS A 27 28.08 -13.45 -5.17
N PHE A 28 27.69 -14.71 -5.32
CA PHE A 28 26.80 -15.37 -4.40
C PHE A 28 27.38 -15.35 -2.97
N SER A 29 26.53 -15.01 -2.00
CA SER A 29 26.76 -15.23 -0.58
C SER A 29 25.42 -15.55 0.09
N ASN A 30 25.44 -16.34 1.16
CA ASN A 30 24.22 -16.66 1.90
C ASN A 30 23.59 -15.42 2.55
N GLU A 31 24.39 -14.39 2.86
CA GLU A 31 23.90 -13.11 3.34
C GLU A 31 23.11 -12.37 2.25
N LEU A 32 23.66 -12.26 1.03
CA LEU A 32 23.00 -11.61 -0.10
C LEU A 32 21.75 -12.38 -0.52
N PHE A 33 21.83 -13.72 -0.57
CA PHE A 33 20.69 -14.58 -0.86
C PHE A 33 19.56 -14.35 0.14
N ARG A 34 19.85 -14.36 1.45
CA ARG A 34 18.84 -14.10 2.49
C ARG A 34 18.25 -12.70 2.37
N ALA A 35 19.07 -11.67 2.12
CA ALA A 35 18.59 -10.31 1.94
C ALA A 35 17.62 -10.20 0.75
N LYS A 36 17.97 -10.80 -0.38
CA LYS A 36 17.10 -10.83 -1.57
C LYS A 36 15.88 -11.72 -1.41
N LEU A 37 15.97 -12.80 -0.65
CA LEU A 37 14.82 -13.63 -0.30
C LEU A 37 13.83 -12.87 0.58
N VAL A 38 14.30 -12.13 1.59
CA VAL A 38 13.46 -11.28 2.44
C VAL A 38 12.82 -10.15 1.63
N GLU A 39 13.60 -9.51 0.75
CA GLU A 39 13.09 -8.47 -0.15
C GLU A 39 12.03 -9.03 -1.11
N TRP A 40 12.26 -10.20 -1.72
CA TRP A 40 11.28 -10.87 -2.59
C TRP A 40 10.02 -11.25 -1.82
N ILE A 41 10.19 -11.88 -0.66
CA ILE A 41 9.07 -12.28 0.20
C ILE A 41 8.22 -11.04 0.48
N ALA A 42 8.82 -9.96 1.00
CA ALA A 42 8.12 -8.70 1.18
C ALA A 42 7.48 -8.25 -0.13
N THR A 43 8.27 -8.05 -1.18
CA THR A 43 7.91 -7.43 -2.48
C THR A 43 6.68 -8.06 -3.15
N ASP A 44 6.61 -9.39 -3.10
CA ASP A 44 5.59 -10.17 -3.78
C ASP A 44 4.52 -10.69 -2.82
N ASP A 45 4.48 -10.15 -1.60
CA ASP A 45 3.50 -10.51 -0.58
C ASP A 45 3.40 -12.03 -0.36
N GLN A 46 4.57 -12.65 -0.18
CA GLN A 46 4.63 -14.09 0.05
C GLN A 46 4.50 -14.38 1.54
N PRO A 47 3.85 -15.47 1.96
CA PRO A 47 3.90 -15.86 3.36
C PRO A 47 5.36 -16.14 3.73
N PHE A 48 5.86 -15.58 4.83
CA PHE A 48 7.24 -15.81 5.27
C PHE A 48 7.53 -17.30 5.58
N THR A 49 6.47 -18.11 5.70
CA THR A 49 6.51 -19.57 5.85
C THR A 49 6.78 -20.31 4.53
N VAL A 50 6.80 -19.63 3.37
CA VAL A 50 7.14 -20.22 2.06
C VAL A 50 8.48 -20.97 2.09
N VAL A 51 9.42 -20.49 2.92
CA VAL A 51 10.74 -21.11 3.13
C VAL A 51 10.68 -22.49 3.81
N LYS A 52 9.54 -22.86 4.39
CA LYS A 52 9.29 -24.19 4.97
C LYS A 52 8.84 -25.22 3.92
N LEU A 53 8.31 -24.77 2.77
CA LEU A 53 7.75 -25.65 1.76
C LEU A 53 8.86 -26.51 1.11
N PRO A 54 8.76 -27.85 1.12
CA PRO A 54 9.77 -28.73 0.52
C PRO A 54 10.03 -28.42 -0.96
N GLU A 55 8.96 -28.17 -1.72
CA GLU A 55 9.00 -27.89 -3.17
C GLU A 55 9.79 -26.61 -3.46
N PHE A 56 9.55 -25.56 -2.68
CA PHE A 56 10.33 -24.32 -2.77
C PHE A 56 11.82 -24.59 -2.49
N ARG A 57 12.13 -25.37 -1.45
CA ARG A 57 13.51 -25.72 -1.10
C ARG A 57 14.19 -26.53 -2.19
N TYR A 58 13.49 -27.46 -2.83
CA TYR A 58 14.02 -28.26 -3.93
C TYR A 58 14.38 -27.41 -5.14
N VAL A 59 13.50 -26.47 -5.53
CA VAL A 59 13.79 -25.54 -6.63
C VAL A 59 15.05 -24.73 -6.35
N ILE A 60 15.17 -24.15 -5.15
CA ILE A 60 16.35 -23.38 -4.77
C ILE A 60 17.63 -24.24 -4.76
N GLN A 61 17.56 -25.47 -4.26
CA GLN A 61 18.71 -26.39 -4.24
C GLN A 61 19.17 -26.78 -5.64
N ILE A 62 18.26 -26.96 -6.59
CA ILE A 62 18.59 -27.21 -8.00
C ILE A 62 19.26 -25.98 -8.61
N CYS A 63 18.78 -24.77 -8.30
CA CYS A 63 19.39 -23.54 -8.80
C CYS A 63 20.77 -23.27 -8.20
N ASN A 64 20.97 -23.56 -6.91
CA ASN A 64 22.25 -23.42 -6.23
C ASN A 64 22.32 -24.32 -4.98
N ALA A 65 23.19 -25.34 -5.03
CA ALA A 65 23.39 -26.28 -3.92
C ALA A 65 24.02 -25.63 -2.66
N GLU A 66 24.69 -24.48 -2.79
CA GLU A 66 25.29 -23.75 -1.67
C GLU A 66 24.30 -22.81 -0.95
N ALA A 67 23.07 -22.68 -1.48
CA ALA A 67 22.04 -21.80 -0.92
C ALA A 67 21.44 -22.36 0.36
N GLN A 68 21.67 -21.64 1.46
CA GLN A 68 21.15 -21.94 2.78
C GLN A 68 19.88 -21.12 3.04
N ILE A 69 18.74 -21.78 2.92
CA ILE A 69 17.44 -21.18 3.25
C ILE A 69 17.32 -21.08 4.77
N SER A 70 17.16 -19.85 5.25
CA SER A 70 16.98 -19.54 6.67
C SER A 70 15.62 -20.02 7.19
N MET A 71 15.52 -20.24 8.51
CA MET A 71 14.26 -20.58 9.16
C MET A 71 13.25 -19.44 9.03
N ALA A 72 11.96 -19.78 8.98
CA ALA A 72 10.87 -18.80 8.86
C ALA A 72 10.91 -17.72 9.95
N ASP A 73 11.28 -18.06 11.19
CA ASP A 73 11.39 -17.06 12.28
C ASP A 73 12.53 -16.06 12.03
N THR A 74 13.62 -16.52 11.39
CA THR A 74 14.72 -15.64 10.98
C THR A 74 14.26 -14.69 9.86
N ILE A 75 13.49 -15.21 8.89
CA ILE A 75 12.90 -14.41 7.82
C ILE A 75 11.92 -13.38 8.41
N LYS A 76 11.00 -13.79 9.28
CA LYS A 76 10.09 -12.89 10.03
C LYS A 76 10.87 -11.78 10.75
N SER A 77 11.92 -12.15 11.49
CA SER A 77 12.78 -11.16 12.16
C SER A 77 13.44 -10.18 11.19
N ASN A 78 13.86 -10.64 10.00
CA ASN A 78 14.49 -9.80 8.99
C ASN A 78 13.49 -8.89 8.28
N ILE A 79 12.26 -9.36 8.02
CA ILE A 79 11.15 -8.52 7.53
C ILE A 79 10.86 -7.40 8.55
N LEU A 80 10.79 -7.72 9.85
CA LEU A 80 10.58 -6.70 10.89
C LEU A 80 11.73 -5.68 10.97
N LYS A 81 12.97 -6.09 10.68
CA LYS A 81 14.11 -5.15 10.58
C LYS A 81 13.99 -4.26 9.33
N LEU A 82 13.59 -4.84 8.20
CA LEU A 82 13.34 -4.10 6.96
C LEU A 82 12.24 -3.06 7.15
N TYR A 83 11.13 -3.44 7.79
CA TYR A 83 10.05 -2.54 8.19
C TYR A 83 10.56 -1.34 9.01
N LYS A 84 11.32 -1.59 10.08
CA LYS A 84 11.90 -0.52 10.91
C LYS A 84 12.82 0.41 10.13
N SER A 85 13.67 -0.15 9.25
CA SER A 85 14.52 0.63 8.37
C SER A 85 13.71 1.50 7.41
N TYR A 86 12.59 0.96 6.90
CA TYR A 86 11.69 1.67 6.01
C TYR A 86 11.02 2.86 6.72
N HIS A 87 10.56 2.68 7.96
CA HIS A 87 10.00 3.77 8.78
C HIS A 87 11.00 4.91 9.02
N ILE A 88 12.27 4.59 9.30
CA ILE A 88 13.33 5.60 9.46
C ILE A 88 13.55 6.35 8.14
N ASN A 89 13.53 5.64 7.01
CA ASN A 89 13.68 6.26 5.70
C ASN A 89 12.51 7.19 5.36
N ILE A 90 11.27 6.74 5.54
CA ILE A 90 10.07 7.57 5.37
C ILE A 90 10.16 8.83 6.24
N GLN A 91 10.51 8.67 7.52
CA GLN A 91 10.67 9.79 8.44
C GLN A 91 11.67 10.82 7.89
N ASN A 92 12.83 10.37 7.42
CA ASN A 92 13.85 11.25 6.85
C ASN A 92 13.35 11.95 5.57
N ILE A 93 12.70 11.23 4.66
CA ILE A 93 12.14 11.79 3.42
C ILE A 93 11.12 12.89 3.74
N LEU A 94 10.15 12.58 4.59
CA LEU A 94 9.06 13.50 4.90
C LEU A 94 9.53 14.70 5.73
N GLN A 95 10.53 14.55 6.61
CA GLN A 95 11.13 15.67 7.33
C GLN A 95 11.86 16.63 6.37
N ASN A 96 12.62 16.11 5.42
CA ASN A 96 13.45 16.90 4.50
C ASN A 96 12.70 17.44 3.28
N THR A 97 11.45 17.04 3.06
CA THR A 97 10.59 17.60 2.00
C THR A 97 10.44 19.12 2.19
N PRO A 98 10.63 19.97 1.16
CA PRO A 98 10.64 21.43 1.35
C PRO A 98 9.26 22.02 1.72
N GLY A 99 8.18 21.35 1.34
CA GLY A 99 6.81 21.82 1.50
C GLY A 99 6.00 21.17 2.62
N LYS A 100 4.69 21.47 2.58
CA LYS A 100 3.66 20.80 3.37
C LYS A 100 3.24 19.48 2.70
N ILE A 101 2.58 18.62 3.46
CA ILE A 101 2.17 17.27 3.08
C ILE A 101 0.65 17.18 3.25
N SER A 102 -0.04 16.74 2.20
CA SER A 102 -1.44 16.36 2.28
C SER A 102 -1.53 14.87 2.62
N PHE A 103 -2.46 14.46 3.47
CA PHE A 103 -2.59 13.06 3.85
C PHE A 103 -3.90 12.48 3.36
N ALA A 104 -3.85 11.33 2.70
CA ALA A 104 -5.01 10.51 2.42
C ALA A 104 -5.15 9.44 3.52
N LEU A 105 -6.34 9.34 4.10
CA LEU A 105 -6.71 8.38 5.12
C LEU A 105 -7.70 7.41 4.53
N ASP A 106 -7.35 6.13 4.59
CA ASP A 106 -8.24 5.05 4.22
C ASP A 106 -8.52 4.18 5.44
N ILE A 107 -9.79 3.92 5.69
CA ILE A 107 -10.25 3.20 6.87
C ILE A 107 -11.12 2.04 6.39
N TRP A 108 -10.75 0.86 6.83
CA TRP A 108 -11.53 -0.34 6.55
C TRP A 108 -11.56 -1.25 7.76
N THR A 109 -12.55 -2.13 7.76
CA THR A 109 -12.64 -3.23 8.72
C THR A 109 -12.42 -4.51 7.94
N SER A 110 -11.44 -5.30 8.36
CA SER A 110 -11.18 -6.61 7.75
C SER A 110 -12.33 -7.59 8.02
N PRO A 111 -12.43 -8.70 7.27
CA PRO A 111 -13.41 -9.75 7.52
C PRO A 111 -13.36 -10.33 8.95
N ASN A 112 -12.20 -10.22 9.61
CA ASN A 112 -12.00 -10.64 10.99
C ASN A 112 -12.40 -9.57 12.02
N VAL A 113 -13.14 -8.54 11.58
CA VAL A 113 -13.65 -7.44 12.43
C VAL A 113 -12.53 -6.62 13.07
N ILE A 114 -11.37 -6.53 12.41
CA ILE A 114 -10.25 -5.70 12.84
C ILE A 114 -10.25 -4.43 11.99
N GLY A 115 -10.33 -3.27 12.66
CA GLY A 115 -10.27 -1.97 12.04
C GLY A 115 -8.83 -1.58 11.68
N PHE A 116 -8.67 -0.92 10.54
CA PHE A 116 -7.37 -0.49 10.05
C PHE A 116 -7.42 0.95 9.53
N LEU A 117 -6.31 1.66 9.70
CA LEU A 117 -6.08 3.00 9.18
C LEU A 117 -4.81 3.00 8.34
N GLY A 118 -4.97 3.16 7.04
CA GLY A 118 -3.87 3.49 6.13
C GLY A 118 -3.66 5.01 6.10
N ILE A 119 -2.41 5.46 6.28
CA ILE A 119 -2.03 6.86 6.19
C ILE A 119 -1.08 7.02 5.01
N THR A 120 -1.51 7.69 3.94
CA THR A 120 -0.67 7.99 2.77
C THR A 120 -0.37 9.48 2.74
N GLY A 121 0.90 9.85 2.54
CA GLY A 121 1.35 11.23 2.44
C GLY A 121 1.61 11.61 0.99
N HIS A 122 1.03 12.71 0.55
CA HIS A 122 1.20 13.29 -0.78
C HIS A 122 1.94 14.63 -0.65
N TYR A 123 3.03 14.78 -1.39
CA TYR A 123 3.89 15.97 -1.32
C TYR A 123 4.53 16.29 -2.66
N ILE A 124 5.13 17.47 -2.74
CA ILE A 124 5.93 17.90 -3.90
C ILE A 124 7.40 17.88 -3.47
N ASP A 125 8.23 17.17 -4.22
CA ASP A 125 9.67 17.09 -3.95
C ASP A 125 10.44 18.34 -4.43
N ALA A 126 11.75 18.37 -4.19
CA ALA A 126 12.60 19.50 -4.57
C ALA A 126 12.68 19.71 -6.10
N ASP A 127 12.43 18.67 -6.87
CA ASP A 127 12.43 18.68 -8.34
C ASP A 127 11.02 18.99 -8.91
N TRP A 128 10.10 19.44 -8.06
CA TRP A 128 8.72 19.79 -8.41
C TRP A 128 7.87 18.62 -8.92
N ASN A 129 8.20 17.40 -8.52
CA ASN A 129 7.41 16.22 -8.83
C ASN A 129 6.45 15.89 -7.69
N ILE A 130 5.23 15.51 -8.05
CA ILE A 130 4.28 14.94 -7.09
C ILE A 130 4.77 13.56 -6.68
N LYS A 131 4.77 13.31 -5.37
CA LYS A 131 5.12 12.04 -4.74
C LYS A 131 4.01 11.64 -3.78
N ASP A 132 3.79 10.35 -3.71
CA ASP A 132 3.07 9.70 -2.62
C ASP A 132 4.01 8.77 -1.85
N ILE A 133 3.61 8.41 -0.63
CA ILE A 133 4.28 7.40 0.19
C ILE A 133 3.33 6.94 1.29
N LEU A 134 3.24 5.62 1.53
CA LEU A 134 2.57 5.12 2.73
C LEU A 134 3.40 5.52 3.96
N VAL A 135 2.79 6.31 4.83
CA VAL A 135 3.41 6.86 6.04
C VAL A 135 3.34 5.85 7.16
N ASP A 136 2.16 5.27 7.36
CA ASP A 136 1.93 4.28 8.39
C ASP A 136 0.70 3.44 8.09
N PHE A 137 0.64 2.30 8.77
CA PHE A 137 -0.47 1.40 8.76
C PHE A 137 -0.82 0.99 10.20
N VAL A 138 -1.97 1.45 10.69
CA VAL A 138 -2.31 1.38 12.11
C VAL A 138 -3.51 0.46 12.33
N ASN A 139 -3.39 -0.45 13.28
CA ASN A 139 -4.52 -1.23 13.79
C ASN A 139 -5.38 -0.34 14.70
N LEU A 140 -6.65 -0.19 14.34
CA LEU A 140 -7.64 0.56 15.12
C LEU A 140 -8.33 -0.39 16.11
N SER A 141 -8.22 -0.07 17.40
CA SER A 141 -8.92 -0.77 18.47
C SER A 141 -9.70 0.20 19.37
N GLY A 142 -10.79 -0.30 19.97
CA GLY A 142 -11.62 0.44 20.94
C GLY A 142 -12.89 1.09 20.40
N SER A 143 -13.73 1.60 21.31
CA SER A 143 -14.90 2.45 21.01
C SER A 143 -14.47 3.89 20.76
N HIS A 144 -15.27 4.68 20.02
CA HIS A 144 -15.01 6.08 19.62
C HIS A 144 -14.04 6.26 18.43
N LEU A 145 -14.43 5.73 17.27
CA LEU A 145 -13.62 5.68 16.04
C LEU A 145 -12.97 7.04 15.67
N GLY A 146 -13.73 8.15 15.67
CA GLY A 146 -13.22 9.45 15.20
C GLY A 146 -12.12 10.08 16.06
N GLU A 147 -12.26 10.09 17.40
CA GLU A 147 -11.25 10.64 18.31
C GLU A 147 -10.01 9.75 18.39
N ASN A 148 -10.21 8.42 18.43
CA ASN A 148 -9.11 7.47 18.42
C ASN A 148 -8.30 7.58 17.13
N MET A 149 -8.96 7.73 15.98
CA MET A 149 -8.29 8.00 14.71
C MET A 149 -7.43 9.27 14.78
N ALA A 150 -7.96 10.35 15.34
CA ALA A 150 -7.23 11.61 15.45
C ALA A 150 -5.99 11.44 16.31
N ASN A 151 -6.13 10.77 17.47
CA ASN A 151 -5.02 10.46 18.36
C ASN A 151 -3.96 9.59 17.69
N MET A 152 -4.35 8.54 16.96
CA MET A 152 -3.43 7.67 16.23
C MET A 152 -2.70 8.40 15.11
N PHE A 153 -3.44 9.18 14.31
CA PHE A 153 -2.86 9.99 13.24
C PHE A 153 -1.86 11.02 13.80
N VAL A 154 -2.24 11.78 14.82
CA VAL A 154 -1.37 12.75 15.48
C VAL A 154 -0.13 12.09 16.07
N THR A 155 -0.29 10.94 16.73
CA THR A 155 0.84 10.19 17.31
C THR A 155 1.83 9.78 16.23
N CYS A 156 1.35 9.19 15.13
CA CYS A 156 2.16 8.84 13.97
C CYS A 156 2.95 10.05 13.43
N LEU A 157 2.30 11.21 13.27
CA LEU A 157 2.97 12.41 12.76
C LEU A 157 3.96 13.03 13.77
N LYS A 158 3.68 12.93 15.07
CA LYS A 158 4.59 13.39 16.15
C LYS A 158 5.84 12.51 16.23
N GLU A 159 5.70 11.20 16.18
CA GLU A 159 6.83 10.25 16.15
C GLU A 159 7.76 10.50 14.96
N LYS A 160 7.16 10.78 13.80
CA LYS A 160 7.89 11.14 12.58
C LYS A 160 8.35 12.60 12.55
N LYS A 161 7.97 13.44 13.53
CA LYS A 161 8.27 14.88 13.61
C LYS A 161 7.83 15.67 12.38
N ILE A 162 6.67 15.34 11.83
CA ILE A 162 6.09 15.96 10.64
C ILE A 162 4.70 16.59 10.90
N LEU A 163 4.26 16.65 12.16
CA LEU A 163 2.97 17.24 12.52
C LEU A 163 2.80 18.67 11.97
N THR A 164 3.84 19.50 12.05
CA THR A 164 3.81 20.88 11.56
C THR A 164 3.75 20.98 10.04
N LYS A 165 3.89 19.87 9.32
CA LYS A 165 3.91 19.82 7.86
C LYS A 165 2.54 19.53 7.25
N ILE A 166 1.48 19.35 8.04
CA ILE A 166 0.12 19.11 7.51
C ILE A 166 -0.30 20.26 6.59
N LEU A 167 -0.84 19.91 5.42
CA LEU A 167 -1.54 20.79 4.49
C LEU A 167 -3.04 20.53 4.49
N ALA A 168 -3.44 19.30 4.17
CA ALA A 168 -4.82 18.91 3.98
C ALA A 168 -5.00 17.43 4.31
N ILE A 169 -6.23 17.04 4.62
CA ILE A 169 -6.64 15.66 4.82
C ILE A 169 -7.66 15.29 3.75
N ALA A 170 -7.38 14.24 3.01
CA ALA A 170 -8.35 13.52 2.22
C ALA A 170 -8.82 12.29 3.02
N ALA A 171 -10.12 12.14 3.21
CA ALA A 171 -10.69 10.96 3.85
C ALA A 171 -11.88 10.47 3.01
N ASP A 172 -12.29 9.22 3.22
CA ASP A 172 -13.57 8.73 2.74
C ASP A 172 -14.74 9.54 3.35
N ASN A 173 -15.99 9.22 3.02
CA ASN A 173 -17.12 10.07 3.40
C ASN A 173 -17.95 9.47 4.54
N ASN A 174 -17.32 8.77 5.49
CA ASN A 174 -17.99 8.45 6.76
C ASN A 174 -18.16 9.74 7.59
N VAL A 175 -19.18 10.52 7.25
CA VAL A 175 -19.38 11.92 7.67
C VAL A 175 -19.30 12.10 9.18
N ALA A 176 -19.86 11.17 9.96
CA ALA A 176 -19.89 11.29 11.42
C ALA A 176 -18.48 11.13 12.03
N ASN A 177 -17.74 10.10 11.62
CA ASN A 177 -16.41 9.83 12.14
C ASN A 177 -15.39 10.87 11.67
N ASN A 178 -15.49 11.29 10.40
CA ASN A 178 -14.52 12.20 9.79
C ASN A 178 -14.69 13.63 10.31
N ASN A 179 -15.92 14.07 10.60
CA ASN A 179 -16.14 15.38 11.24
C ASN A 179 -15.54 15.41 12.65
N THR A 180 -15.72 14.35 13.45
CA THR A 180 -15.14 14.26 14.80
C THR A 180 -13.62 14.20 14.73
N PHE A 181 -13.06 13.39 13.83
CA PHE A 181 -11.63 13.32 13.55
C PHE A 181 -11.04 14.69 13.21
N LEU A 182 -11.61 15.39 12.22
CA LEU A 182 -11.07 16.66 11.73
C LEU A 182 -11.14 17.77 12.79
N LYS A 183 -12.20 17.79 13.61
CA LYS A 183 -12.32 18.74 14.74
C LYS A 183 -11.30 18.45 15.84
N SER A 184 -11.09 17.18 16.18
CA SER A 184 -10.06 16.79 17.13
C SER A 184 -8.65 17.12 16.63
N LEU A 185 -8.41 16.92 15.33
CA LEU A 185 -7.17 17.31 14.67
C LEU A 185 -6.97 18.83 14.68
N GLU A 186 -8.01 19.61 14.38
CA GLU A 186 -7.97 21.08 14.45
C GLU A 186 -7.61 21.57 15.86
N GLN A 187 -8.23 21.01 16.90
CA GLN A 187 -7.88 21.33 18.30
C GLN A 187 -6.39 21.10 18.58
N THR A 188 -5.87 19.95 18.15
CA THR A 188 -4.44 19.64 18.28
C THR A 188 -3.57 20.63 17.48
N CYS A 189 -3.97 20.98 16.28
CA CYS A 189 -3.24 21.93 15.44
C CYS A 189 -3.20 23.33 16.08
N VAL A 190 -4.31 23.81 16.65
CA VAL A 190 -4.37 25.09 17.37
C VAL A 190 -3.40 25.10 18.56
N GLU A 191 -3.39 24.03 19.36
CA GLU A 191 -2.48 23.87 20.50
C GLU A 191 -0.99 23.85 20.09
N ASN A 192 -0.69 23.43 18.87
CA ASN A 192 0.67 23.34 18.32
C ASN A 192 1.01 24.50 17.37
N HIS A 193 0.18 25.56 17.31
CA HIS A 193 0.34 26.71 16.44
C HIS A 193 0.45 26.38 14.94
N ILE A 194 -0.32 25.37 14.50
CA ILE A 194 -0.40 24.92 13.11
C ILE A 194 -1.69 25.49 12.49
N ALA A 195 -1.55 26.20 11.37
CA ALA A 195 -2.70 26.67 10.60
C ALA A 195 -3.41 25.48 9.94
N PHE A 196 -4.55 25.09 10.50
CA PHE A 196 -5.42 24.03 10.00
C PHE A 196 -6.85 24.33 10.43
N HIS A 197 -7.80 24.28 9.50
CA HIS A 197 -9.22 24.44 9.75
C HIS A 197 -9.98 23.23 9.20
N HIS A 198 -10.81 22.61 10.03
CA HIS A 198 -11.42 21.31 9.73
C HIS A 198 -12.30 21.29 8.45
N LYS A 199 -12.79 22.45 7.99
CA LYS A 199 -13.58 22.55 6.75
C LYS A 199 -12.76 22.93 5.52
N GLU A 200 -11.73 23.75 5.70
CA GLU A 200 -10.94 24.29 4.58
C GLU A 200 -9.82 23.35 4.16
N ASN A 201 -9.29 22.59 5.12
CA ASN A 201 -8.21 21.63 4.89
C ASN A 201 -8.72 20.20 4.68
N HIS A 202 -10.04 20.02 4.52
CA HIS A 202 -10.65 18.72 4.25
C HIS A 202 -11.03 18.57 2.78
N VAL A 203 -10.49 17.54 2.14
CA VAL A 203 -10.80 17.14 0.76
C VAL A 203 -11.64 15.87 0.82
N ARG A 204 -12.83 15.89 0.20
CA ARG A 204 -13.68 14.70 0.12
C ARG A 204 -13.22 13.76 -0.98
N CYS A 205 -13.27 12.46 -0.72
CA CYS A 205 -12.97 11.45 -1.74
C CYS A 205 -13.98 11.47 -2.90
N ILE A 206 -13.51 11.78 -4.11
CA ILE A 206 -14.36 11.82 -5.31
C ILE A 206 -14.93 10.45 -5.68
N ALA A 207 -14.13 9.37 -5.54
CA ALA A 207 -14.58 8.01 -5.81
C ALA A 207 -15.77 7.64 -4.91
N HIS A 208 -15.73 8.05 -3.64
CA HIS A 208 -16.85 7.85 -2.73
C HIS A 208 -18.08 8.68 -3.14
N ILE A 209 -17.90 9.95 -3.54
CA ILE A 209 -19.01 10.77 -4.05
C ILE A 209 -19.67 10.12 -5.27
N MET A 210 -18.86 9.57 -6.18
CA MET A 210 -19.36 8.84 -7.34
C MET A 210 -20.12 7.58 -6.94
N ASN A 211 -19.59 6.80 -6.00
CA ASN A 211 -20.27 5.61 -5.47
C ASN A 211 -21.63 5.96 -4.85
N LEU A 212 -21.69 7.00 -4.00
CA LEU A 212 -22.97 7.47 -3.42
C LEU A 212 -23.96 7.89 -4.50
N THR A 213 -23.48 8.58 -5.53
CA THR A 213 -24.32 9.01 -6.66
C THR A 213 -24.90 7.80 -7.40
N VAL A 214 -24.06 6.81 -7.71
CA VAL A 214 -24.49 5.57 -8.39
C VAL A 214 -25.48 4.79 -7.52
N GLN A 215 -25.20 4.61 -6.22
CA GLN A 215 -26.10 3.93 -5.30
C GLN A 215 -27.48 4.61 -5.26
N GLU A 216 -27.51 5.94 -5.24
CA GLU A 216 -28.78 6.68 -5.24
C GLU A 216 -29.55 6.53 -6.55
N ILE A 217 -28.85 6.55 -7.69
CA ILE A 217 -29.45 6.29 -9.01
C ILE A 217 -30.05 4.88 -9.06
N LEU A 218 -29.32 3.86 -8.59
CA LEU A 218 -29.79 2.47 -8.60
C LEU A 218 -31.06 2.28 -7.77
N LYS A 219 -31.13 2.89 -6.57
CA LYS A 219 -32.34 2.90 -5.74
C LYS A 219 -33.54 3.47 -6.48
N HIS A 220 -33.35 4.56 -7.23
CA HIS A 220 -34.42 5.21 -7.99
C HIS A 220 -34.89 4.38 -9.19
N ILE A 221 -33.99 3.65 -9.85
CA ILE A 221 -34.31 2.82 -11.01
C ILE A 221 -34.95 1.47 -10.59
N ARG A 222 -34.99 1.16 -9.28
CA ARG A 222 -35.50 -0.13 -8.73
C ARG A 222 -34.78 -1.35 -9.32
N VAL A 223 -33.54 -1.17 -9.76
CA VAL A 223 -32.64 -2.32 -9.93
C VAL A 223 -32.39 -2.83 -8.51
N GLY A 224 -32.62 -4.12 -8.26
CA GLY A 224 -32.36 -4.71 -6.94
C GLY A 224 -30.97 -4.31 -6.45
N GLU A 225 -30.81 -4.18 -5.13
CA GLU A 225 -29.51 -3.84 -4.53
C GLU A 225 -28.42 -4.72 -5.15
N ALA A 226 -27.25 -4.13 -5.44
CA ALA A 226 -26.11 -4.89 -5.91
C ALA A 226 -25.83 -6.00 -4.89
N GLN A 227 -26.11 -7.25 -5.28
CA GLN A 227 -25.83 -8.40 -4.44
C GLN A 227 -24.32 -8.42 -4.17
N ASP A 228 -23.94 -8.73 -2.93
CA ASP A 228 -22.55 -8.93 -2.54
C ASP A 228 -21.87 -9.86 -3.57
N GLU A 229 -20.66 -9.54 -4.02
CA GLU A 229 -19.93 -10.39 -4.98
C GLU A 229 -19.89 -11.85 -4.50
N ASN A 230 -19.82 -12.08 -3.19
CA ASN A 230 -19.85 -13.42 -2.62
C ASN A 230 -21.21 -14.11 -2.81
N ILE A 231 -22.33 -13.37 -2.71
CA ILE A 231 -23.68 -13.90 -2.95
C ILE A 231 -23.87 -14.19 -4.45
N ILE A 232 -23.38 -13.32 -5.33
CA ILE A 232 -23.42 -13.55 -6.78
C ILE A 232 -22.59 -14.78 -7.14
N LEU A 233 -21.40 -14.92 -6.56
CA LEU A 233 -20.52 -16.07 -6.77
C LEU A 233 -21.14 -17.35 -6.21
N GLU A 234 -21.75 -17.32 -5.03
CA GLU A 234 -22.48 -18.46 -4.46
C GLU A 234 -23.69 -18.83 -5.33
N GLU A 235 -24.50 -17.87 -5.78
CA GLU A 235 -25.61 -18.14 -6.72
C GLU A 235 -25.13 -18.70 -8.06
N LEU A 236 -23.99 -18.22 -8.57
CA LEU A 236 -23.38 -18.73 -9.81
C LEU A 236 -22.79 -20.13 -9.62
N LEU A 237 -22.24 -20.43 -8.45
CA LEU A 237 -21.74 -21.76 -8.08
C LEU A 237 -22.90 -22.75 -7.90
N GLU A 238 -24.01 -22.34 -7.27
CA GLU A 238 -25.22 -23.15 -7.10
C GLU A 238 -25.93 -23.42 -8.43
N LYS A 239 -26.00 -22.42 -9.33
CA LYS A 239 -26.56 -22.58 -10.69
C LYS A 239 -25.68 -23.44 -11.61
N ASN A 240 -24.38 -23.55 -11.33
CA ASN A 240 -23.41 -24.34 -12.13
C ASN A 240 -23.14 -25.75 -11.59
N ASN A 241 -24.15 -26.45 -11.07
CA ASN A 241 -24.07 -27.90 -10.79
C ASN A 241 -23.86 -28.79 -12.04
N LYS A 242 -23.49 -28.22 -13.19
CA LYS A 242 -22.96 -28.92 -14.36
C LYS A 242 -21.87 -28.13 -15.08
N THR A 243 -20.78 -27.81 -14.38
CA THR A 243 -19.41 -27.86 -14.91
C THR A 243 -18.44 -27.51 -13.79
N ASN A 244 -17.99 -28.53 -13.07
CA ASN A 244 -16.69 -28.49 -12.39
C ASN A 244 -15.65 -28.46 -13.50
N ASP A 245 -15.26 -27.25 -13.94
CA ASP A 245 -13.89 -26.93 -14.32
C ASP A 245 -13.83 -25.50 -14.86
N ILE A 246 -12.81 -24.76 -14.41
CA ILE A 246 -12.41 -23.40 -14.81
C ILE A 246 -13.17 -22.28 -14.09
N ILE A 247 -12.60 -21.79 -12.97
CA ILE A 247 -12.15 -20.39 -12.76
C ILE A 247 -11.50 -20.30 -11.37
N PRO A 248 -10.15 -20.17 -11.28
CA PRO A 248 -9.50 -19.55 -10.13
C PRO A 248 -8.67 -18.30 -10.53
N LYS A 249 -9.06 -17.55 -11.57
CA LYS A 249 -8.26 -16.42 -12.08
C LYS A 249 -8.83 -15.01 -11.86
N LEU A 250 -10.03 -14.87 -11.27
CA LEU A 250 -10.58 -13.53 -10.98
C LEU A 250 -10.12 -12.93 -9.65
N LYS A 251 -9.60 -13.75 -8.72
CA LYS A 251 -9.07 -13.25 -7.44
C LYS A 251 -7.74 -12.47 -7.57
N PHE A 252 -7.00 -12.65 -8.67
CA PHE A 252 -5.69 -12.02 -8.89
C PHE A 252 -5.75 -10.68 -9.65
N GLY A 253 -6.87 -10.36 -10.32
CA GLY A 253 -6.95 -9.19 -11.22
C GLY A 253 -7.17 -7.85 -10.51
N LEU A 254 -7.89 -7.83 -9.38
CA LEU A 254 -8.24 -6.60 -8.67
C LEU A 254 -7.12 -6.09 -7.74
N HIS A 255 -6.19 -6.97 -7.33
CA HIS A 255 -5.00 -6.56 -6.57
C HIS A 255 -3.96 -5.81 -7.42
N HIS A 256 -4.10 -5.84 -8.75
CA HIS A 256 -3.06 -5.35 -9.66
C HIS A 256 -3.20 -3.87 -10.04
N SER A 257 -4.30 -3.21 -9.66
CA SER A 257 -4.61 -1.83 -10.07
C SER A 257 -4.19 -0.74 -9.07
N VAL A 258 -3.59 -1.11 -7.93
CA VAL A 258 -2.95 -0.18 -6.99
C VAL A 258 -1.44 -0.44 -6.99
N LYS A 259 -0.81 -0.22 -8.16
CA LYS A 259 0.64 -0.37 -8.35
C LYS A 259 1.26 0.96 -8.79
N THR A 260 1.20 1.94 -7.90
CA THR A 260 2.11 3.09 -7.87
C THR A 260 2.44 3.36 -6.41
N ASP A 261 3.41 2.58 -5.90
CA ASP A 261 4.38 2.88 -4.82
C ASP A 261 4.83 1.61 -4.11
N PHE A 262 5.77 0.95 -4.78
CA PHE A 262 6.00 -0.49 -4.73
C PHE A 262 6.82 -1.00 -3.53
N HIS A 263 7.23 -0.17 -2.58
CA HIS A 263 8.02 -0.62 -1.43
C HIS A 263 7.27 -0.60 -0.09
N ALA A 264 6.14 0.11 -0.03
CA ALA A 264 5.44 0.38 1.23
C ALA A 264 4.23 -0.53 1.45
N ASN A 265 3.42 -0.73 0.39
CA ASN A 265 2.18 -1.52 0.39
C ASN A 265 2.37 -3.03 0.53
N VAL A 266 3.60 -3.45 0.82
CA VAL A 266 4.10 -4.76 0.42
C VAL A 266 4.73 -5.49 1.61
N ILE A 267 5.34 -4.72 2.53
CA ILE A 267 5.51 -5.13 3.93
C ILE A 267 4.15 -5.25 4.65
N PHE A 268 3.12 -4.62 4.07
CA PHE A 268 1.80 -4.40 4.62
C PHE A 268 1.00 -5.70 4.88
N ILE A 269 0.98 -6.63 3.92
CA ILE A 269 0.14 -7.84 4.04
C ILE A 269 0.81 -8.90 4.95
N GLN A 270 2.14 -8.96 4.99
CA GLN A 270 2.87 -9.85 5.91
C GLN A 270 2.75 -9.48 7.39
N LEU A 271 2.56 -8.20 7.72
CA LEU A 271 2.35 -7.79 9.11
C LEU A 271 0.95 -8.14 9.63
N LEU A 272 -0.03 -8.32 8.73
CA LEU A 272 -1.37 -8.77 9.07
C LEU A 272 -1.45 -10.26 9.40
N GLU A 273 -0.46 -11.05 8.99
CA GLU A 273 -0.34 -12.49 9.28
C GLU A 273 0.58 -12.83 10.48
N ILE A 274 1.13 -11.81 11.16
CA ILE A 274 2.16 -11.95 12.22
C ILE A 274 1.57 -11.94 13.63
#